data_AF-A0A0P9G1C9-F1
#
_entry.id   AF-A0A0P9G1C9-F1
#
_cell.length_a   1.000
_cell.length_b   1.000
_cell.length_c   1.000
_cell.angle_alpha   90.00
_cell.angle_beta   90.00
_cell.angle_gamma   90.00
#
_symmetry.space_group_name_H-M   'P 1'
#
loop_
_entity.id
_entity.type
_entity.pdbx_description
1 polymer ?
#
loop_
_entity_poly.entity_id
_entity_poly.type
_entity_poly.pdbx_seq_one_letter_code
_entity_poly.pdbx_strand_id
1 'polypeptide(L)' 'MRLTDKVLYETVHAHLIVDGYPPTTEDVANLLAINDIQRVHEALMRARARGKLKLKGTRWFSTQW' A
#
# COMPACT_ATOMS: atom_id res chain seq x y z
N MET A 1 10.86 4.17 9.63
CA MET A 1 10.82 4.30 8.15
C MET A 1 9.84 5.38 7.73
N ARG A 2 10.09 6.15 6.66
CA ARG A 2 9.14 7.16 6.15
C ARG A 2 8.22 6.53 5.09
N LEU A 3 6.90 6.63 5.29
CA LEU A 3 5.89 6.17 4.33
C LEU A 3 5.77 7.18 3.17
N THR A 4 6.66 7.04 2.20
CA THR A 4 6.59 7.80 0.95
C THR A 4 5.67 7.09 -0.05
N ASP A 5 5.17 7.82 -1.03
CA ASP A 5 4.36 7.21 -2.10
C ASP A 5 5.13 6.10 -2.82
N LYS A 6 6.45 6.25 -2.98
CA LYS A 6 7.30 5.27 -3.68
C LYS A 6 7.34 3.96 -2.90
N VAL A 7 7.59 4.04 -1.59
CA VAL A 7 7.60 2.87 -0.71
C VAL A 7 6.26 2.17 -0.75
N LEU A 8 5.15 2.91 -0.59
CA LEU A 8 3.81 2.32 -0.61
C LEU A 8 3.48 1.67 -1.96
N TYR A 9 3.85 2.33 -3.06
CA TYR A 9 3.69 1.78 -4.40
C TYR A 9 4.47 0.50 -4.60
N GLU A 10 5.77 0.51 -4.30
CA GLU A 10 6.67 -0.64 -4.48
C GLU A 10 6.22 -1.81 -3.61
N THR A 11 5.81 -1.58 -2.36
CA THR A 11 5.28 -2.63 -1.49
C THR A 11 4.01 -3.25 -2.05
N VAL A 12 3.05 -2.42 -2.46
CA VAL A 12 1.78 -2.92 -3.04
C VAL A 12 2.02 -3.65 -4.35
N HIS A 13 2.90 -3.12 -5.21
CA HIS A 13 3.22 -3.69 -6.51
C HIS A 13 3.97 -5.02 -6.37
N ALA A 14 4.99 -5.07 -5.51
CA ALA A 14 5.78 -6.27 -5.27
C ALA A 14 4.92 -7.40 -4.69
N HIS A 15 4.06 -7.11 -3.71
CA HIS A 15 3.14 -8.12 -3.15
C HIS A 15 2.19 -8.67 -4.21
N LEU A 16 1.62 -7.80 -5.06
CA LEU A 16 0.75 -8.23 -6.15
C LEU A 16 1.48 -9.13 -7.17
N ILE A 17 2.75 -8.85 -7.47
CA ILE A 17 3.54 -9.67 -8.40
C ILE A 17 3.92 -11.01 -7.79
N VAL A 18 4.35 -11.02 -6.52
CA VAL A 18 4.88 -12.21 -5.85
C VAL A 18 3.74 -13.15 -5.43
N ASP A 19 2.72 -12.62 -4.78
CA ASP A 19 1.65 -13.41 -4.17
C ASP A 19 0.41 -13.53 -5.08
N GLY A 20 0.39 -12.80 -6.20
CA GLY A 20 -0.72 -12.80 -7.16
C GLY A 20 -2.00 -12.13 -6.65
N TYR A 21 -1.99 -11.62 -5.42
CA TYR A 21 -3.12 -10.95 -4.80
C TYR A 21 -2.72 -9.56 -4.24
N PRO A 22 -3.55 -8.53 -4.42
CA PRO A 22 -3.30 -7.20 -3.87
C PRO A 22 -3.33 -7.22 -2.32
N PRO A 23 -2.51 -6.44 -1.61
CA PRO A 23 -2.50 -6.46 -0.14
C PRO A 23 -3.66 -5.68 0.47
N THR A 24 -4.07 -6.01 1.70
CA THR A 24 -4.87 -5.11 2.55
C THR A 24 -3.98 -4.08 3.26
N THR A 25 -4.57 -3.20 4.06
CA THR A 25 -3.80 -2.25 4.89
C THR A 25 -2.92 -2.99 5.90
N GLU A 26 -3.45 -4.04 6.53
CA GLU A 26 -2.76 -4.89 7.49
C GLU A 26 -1.59 -5.63 6.83
N ASP A 27 -1.78 -6.16 5.62
CA ASP A 27 -0.72 -6.78 4.84
C ASP A 27 0.43 -5.78 4.59
N VAL A 28 0.12 -4.55 4.15
CA VAL A 28 1.14 -3.50 3.95
C VAL A 28 1.84 -3.14 5.27
N ALA A 29 1.10 -3.03 6.37
CA ALA A 29 1.68 -2.73 7.69
C ALA A 29 2.67 -3.82 8.13
N ASN A 30 2.31 -5.10 7.93
CA ASN A 30 3.15 -6.25 8.22
C ASN A 30 4.40 -6.29 7.33
N LEU A 31 4.24 -6.11 6.02
CA LEU A 31 5.34 -6.07 5.05
C LEU A 31 6.36 -4.96 5.35
N LEU A 32 5.88 -3.84 5.92
CA LEU A 32 6.71 -2.71 6.28
C LEU A 32 7.20 -2.72 7.74
N ALA A 33 6.84 -3.74 8.52
CA ALA A 33 7.10 -3.84 9.96
C ALA A 33 6.66 -2.58 10.74
N ILE A 34 5.45 -2.09 10.45
CA ILE A 34 4.86 -0.91 11.11
C ILE A 34 3.66 -1.35 11.95
N ASN A 35 3.75 -1.16 13.26
CA ASN A 35 2.68 -1.53 14.20
C ASN A 35 1.46 -0.59 14.15
N ASP A 36 1.65 0.64 13.67
CA ASP A 36 0.59 1.65 13.58
C ASP A 36 -0.16 1.52 12.24
N ILE A 37 -1.16 0.63 12.23
CA ILE A 37 -2.00 0.34 11.05
C ILE A 37 -2.76 1.58 10.59
N GLN A 38 -3.23 2.42 11.53
CA GLN A 38 -3.97 3.64 11.22
C GLN A 38 -3.10 4.62 10.42
N ARG A 39 -1.84 4.81 10.83
CA ARG A 39 -0.88 5.63 10.09
C ARG A 39 -0.58 5.09 8.69
N VAL A 40 -0.52 3.76 8.53
CA VAL A 40 -0.35 3.11 7.23
C VAL A 40 -1.58 3.38 6.34
N HIS A 41 -2.78 3.22 6.89
CA HIS A 41 -4.03 3.51 6.19
C HIS A 41 -4.08 4.95 5.68
N GLU A 42 -3.78 5.93 6.53
CA GLU A 42 -3.75 7.34 6.14
C GLU A 42 -2.72 7.61 5.05
N ALA A 43 -1.56 6.95 5.10
CA ALA A 43 -0.54 7.09 4.08
C ALA A 43 -0.98 6.52 2.73
N LEU A 44 -1.62 5.34 2.73
CA LEU A 44 -2.19 4.72 1.54
C LEU A 44 -3.31 5.58 0.95
N MET A 45 -4.16 6.17 1.79
CA MET A 45 -5.20 7.11 1.37
C MET A 45 -4.61 8.38 0.72
N ARG A 46 -3.51 8.92 1.25
CA ARG A 46 -2.79 10.04 0.62
C ARG A 46 -2.19 9.64 -0.74
N ALA A 47 -1.57 8.47 -0.84
CA ALA A 47 -1.04 7.96 -2.11
C ALA A 47 -2.16 7.71 -3.15
N ARG A 48 -3.34 7.27 -2.70
CA ARG A 48 -4.55 7.15 -3.53
C ARG A 48 -5.05 8.50 -4.03
N ALA A 49 -5.13 9.51 -3.17
CA ALA A 49 -5.54 10.85 -3.56
C ALA A 49 -4.61 11.44 -4.64
N ARG A 50 -3.33 11.04 -4.64
CA ARG A 50 -2.33 11.40 -5.65
C ARG A 50 -2.29 10.46 -6.87
N GLY A 51 -3.20 9.49 -6.95
CA GLY A 51 -3.33 8.59 -8.09
C GLY A 51 -2.29 7.48 -8.18
N LYS A 52 -1.43 7.31 -7.17
CA LYS A 52 -0.38 6.26 -7.13
C LYS A 52 -0.92 4.88 -6.76
N LEU A 53 -2.04 4.85 -6.03
CA LEU A 53 -2.71 3.63 -5.60
C LEU A 53 -4.21 3.71 -5.88
N LYS A 54 -4.84 2.55 -6.01
CA LYS A 54 -6.30 2.39 -6.05
C LYS A 54 -6.73 1.41 -4.95
N LEU A 55 -7.90 1.65 -4.38
CA LEU A 55 -8.53 0.76 -3.41
C LEU A 55 -9.77 0.13 -4.08
N LYS A 56 -9.88 -1.20 -4.08
CA LYS A 56 -11.10 -1.93 -4.46
C LYS A 56 -11.47 -2.87 -3.31
N GLY A 57 -12.64 -2.67 -2.71
CA GLY A 57 -12.99 -3.33 -1.45
C GLY A 57 -11.97 -2.98 -0.37
N THR A 58 -11.33 -3.99 0.21
CA THR A 58 -10.29 -3.83 1.25
C THR A 58 -8.85 -3.90 0.70
N ARG A 59 -8.69 -4.00 -0.62
CA ARG A 59 -7.43 -4.39 -1.27
C ARG A 59 -6.83 -3.27 -2.11
N TRP A 60 -5.52 -3.08 -1.98
CA TRP A 60 -4.75 -2.00 -2.60
C TRP A 60 -4.08 -2.45 -3.89
N PHE A 61 -4.14 -1.61 -4.92
CA PHE A 61 -3.56 -1.85 -6.23
C PHE A 61 -2.61 -0.72 -6.58
N SER A 62 -1.41 -1.08 -7.08
CA SER A 62 -0.50 -0.14 -7.72
C SER A 62 -1.08 0.35 -9.04
N THR A 63 -0.98 1.65 -9.34
CA THR A 63 -1.33 2.20 -10.66
C THR A 63 -0.10 2.34 -11.55
N GLN A 64 -0.13 3.19 -12.58
CA GLN A 64 1.09 3.60 -13.27
C GLN A 64 1.80 4.67 -12.42
N TRP A 65 3.10 4.50 -12.21
CA TRP A 65 3.92 5.40 -11.40
C TRP A 65 4.23 6.70 -12.13
#